data_AF-A0A285CZT5-F1
#
_entry.id   AF-A0A285CZT5-F1
#
_cell.length_a   1.000
_cell.length_b   1.000
_cell.length_c   1.000
_cell.angle_alpha   90.00
_cell.angle_beta   90.00
_cell.angle_gamma   90.00
#
_symmetry.space_group_name_H-M   'P 1'
#
loop_
_entity.id
_entity.type
_entity.pdbx_description
1 polymer ?
#
loop_
_entity_poly.entity_id
_entity_poly.type
_entity_poly.pdbx_seq_one_letter_code
_entity_poly.pdbx_strand_id
1 'polypeptide(L)'
;MQPVPSSIIKTYEARGPLQQFRFQEATAFDCFRCSSSKKSKLITIYLGDWDKRLCNGCYGRLLSIYDIKSGTGADEDRIDQLAETLRALVDESAIKRQEELLLAKDTRLAKLTPEAIRFLATSEKLSERLGDDPDLEWSPAVIGLCKAVEVEIVRRIIIPLAKQAAGASLGEDVNDKDIGRVAKFCSRPDGKPPEIGVFSHFLQTTIHSQSRRENSPLIRAFLSLLADWPGSNWLLEPSGLHKSLVTLTSKFRNRAAHIDELDKSDYEACRDLVAGENGMVWRLILASQSVGKKGK
;
A
#
# COMPACT_ATOMS: atom_id res chain seq x y z
N MET A 1 -2.94 -10.86 35.64
CA MET A 1 -4.38 -10.88 35.35
C MET A 1 -5.10 -10.03 36.38
N GLN A 2 -5.52 -8.82 36.01
CA GLN A 2 -6.45 -8.06 36.85
C GLN A 2 -7.87 -8.63 36.72
N PRO A 3 -8.71 -8.54 37.76
CA PRO A 3 -10.03 -9.17 37.75
C PRO A 3 -10.96 -8.45 36.77
N VAL A 4 -11.69 -9.24 35.98
CA VAL A 4 -12.85 -8.80 35.21
C VAL A 4 -13.80 -8.03 36.15
N PRO A 5 -14.24 -6.80 35.83
CA PRO A 5 -15.15 -6.09 36.73
C PRO A 5 -16.45 -6.88 36.88
N SER A 6 -16.93 -7.05 38.12
CA SER A 6 -18.06 -7.91 38.55
C SER A 6 -19.44 -7.48 38.03
N SER A 7 -19.50 -6.67 36.97
CA SER A 7 -20.69 -5.98 36.46
C SER A 7 -20.93 -6.20 34.96
N ILE A 8 -20.30 -7.18 34.33
CA ILE A 8 -20.54 -7.52 32.91
C ILE A 8 -21.84 -8.32 32.78
N ILE A 9 -22.78 -7.79 32.00
CA ILE A 9 -24.10 -8.40 31.74
C ILE A 9 -24.18 -9.10 30.38
N LYS A 10 -23.26 -8.80 29.46
CA LYS A 10 -23.18 -9.46 28.16
C LYS A 10 -21.76 -9.42 27.60
N THR A 11 -21.32 -10.54 27.07
CA THR A 11 -20.12 -10.65 26.23
C THR A 11 -20.60 -10.88 24.80
N TYR A 12 -20.13 -10.05 23.86
CA TYR A 12 -20.43 -10.24 22.43
C TYR A 12 -19.45 -11.26 21.82
N GLU A 13 -19.66 -11.70 20.59
CA GLU A 13 -18.65 -12.54 19.94
C GLU A 13 -17.38 -11.74 19.65
N ALA A 14 -16.23 -12.41 19.78
CA ALA A 14 -14.94 -11.85 19.40
C ALA A 14 -14.89 -11.63 17.88
N ARG A 15 -14.30 -10.52 17.46
CA ARG A 15 -14.05 -10.21 16.05
C ARG A 15 -12.59 -9.80 15.86
N GLY A 16 -11.78 -10.76 15.42
CA GLY A 16 -10.32 -10.62 15.46
C GLY A 16 -9.83 -10.40 16.90
N PRO A 17 -8.97 -9.41 17.16
CA PRO A 17 -8.49 -9.09 18.51
C PRO A 17 -9.49 -8.29 19.36
N LEU A 18 -10.70 -8.01 18.84
CA LEU A 18 -11.70 -7.17 19.51
C LEU A 18 -12.72 -8.02 20.25
N GLN A 19 -12.80 -7.83 21.57
CA GLN A 19 -13.83 -8.43 22.41
C GLN A 19 -14.67 -7.34 23.09
N GLN A 20 -15.95 -7.23 22.72
CA GLN A 20 -16.85 -6.24 23.30
C GLN A 20 -17.63 -6.81 24.49
N PHE A 21 -17.76 -6.01 25.55
CA PHE A 21 -18.52 -6.31 26.75
C PHE A 21 -19.54 -5.21 27.03
N ARG A 22 -20.70 -5.61 27.55
CA ARG A 22 -21.72 -4.73 28.10
C ARG A 22 -21.72 -4.82 29.62
N PHE A 23 -21.63 -3.67 30.26
CA PHE A 23 -21.66 -3.48 31.70
C PHE A 23 -23.06 -3.07 32.15
N GLN A 24 -23.40 -3.44 33.38
CA GLN A 24 -24.65 -3.05 34.04
C GLN A 24 -24.75 -1.51 34.15
N GLU A 25 -23.64 -0.89 34.56
CA GLU A 25 -23.50 0.56 34.76
C GLU A 25 -22.47 1.18 33.82
N ALA A 26 -22.60 2.49 33.61
CA ALA A 26 -21.69 3.21 32.74
C ALA A 26 -20.35 3.41 33.47
N THR A 27 -19.31 2.77 32.95
CA THR A 27 -17.98 2.76 33.56
C THR A 27 -17.11 3.80 32.88
N ALA A 28 -16.36 4.57 33.67
CA ALA A 28 -15.37 5.52 33.18
C ALA A 28 -14.06 4.80 32.82
N PHE A 29 -13.44 5.17 31.72
CA PHE A 29 -12.16 4.63 31.28
C PHE A 29 -11.51 5.60 30.30
N ASP A 30 -10.18 5.52 30.19
CA ASP A 30 -9.45 6.21 29.14
C ASP A 30 -9.31 5.26 27.95
N CYS A 31 -9.69 5.76 26.77
CA CYS A 31 -9.58 4.96 25.56
C CYS A 31 -8.12 4.87 25.15
N PHE A 32 -7.54 3.67 25.22
CA PHE A 32 -6.15 3.38 24.85
C PHE A 32 -5.77 4.00 23.49
N ARG A 33 -6.61 3.86 22.47
CA ARG A 33 -6.32 4.37 21.12
C ARG A 33 -6.41 5.90 20.93
N CYS A 34 -7.34 6.59 21.58
CA CYS A 34 -7.53 8.04 21.35
C CYS A 34 -7.15 8.90 22.55
N SER A 35 -6.62 8.28 23.61
CA SER A 35 -6.25 8.88 24.90
C SER A 35 -7.34 9.74 25.56
N SER A 36 -8.57 9.70 25.04
CA SER A 36 -9.67 10.51 25.53
C SER A 36 -10.39 9.76 26.63
N SER A 37 -10.70 10.46 27.73
CA SER A 37 -11.55 9.90 28.78
C SER A 37 -12.99 9.71 28.29
N LYS A 38 -13.58 8.56 28.60
CA LYS A 38 -14.91 8.13 28.16
C LYS A 38 -15.70 7.57 29.34
N LYS A 39 -17.02 7.57 29.20
CA LYS A 39 -17.94 6.88 30.10
C LYS A 39 -18.97 6.13 29.26
N SER A 40 -19.03 4.79 29.39
CA SER A 40 -19.89 3.95 28.56
C SER A 40 -20.29 2.67 29.27
N LYS A 41 -21.44 2.11 28.88
CA LYS A 41 -21.83 0.73 29.24
C LYS A 41 -21.24 -0.31 28.29
N LEU A 42 -20.79 0.11 27.11
CA LEU A 42 -20.12 -0.75 26.14
C LEU A 42 -18.64 -0.40 26.12
N ILE A 43 -17.81 -1.39 26.43
CA ILE A 43 -16.35 -1.26 26.42
C ILE A 43 -15.81 -2.43 25.63
N THR A 44 -14.88 -2.14 24.72
CA THR A 44 -14.18 -3.18 23.96
C THR A 44 -12.77 -3.34 24.49
N ILE A 45 -12.34 -4.58 24.63
CA ILE A 45 -11.00 -4.98 25.06
C ILE A 45 -10.23 -5.46 23.83
N TYR A 46 -9.04 -4.91 23.63
CA TYR A 46 -8.15 -5.26 22.53
C TYR A 46 -7.14 -6.31 22.99
N LEU A 47 -6.95 -7.38 22.21
CA LEU A 47 -6.05 -8.51 22.50
C LEU A 47 -6.25 -9.14 23.89
N GLY A 48 -7.47 -9.07 24.44
CA GLY A 48 -7.78 -9.56 25.78
C GLY A 48 -7.12 -8.77 26.91
N ASP A 49 -6.47 -7.64 26.60
CA ASP A 49 -5.77 -6.80 27.57
C ASP A 49 -6.70 -5.69 28.09
N TRP A 50 -7.04 -5.77 29.37
CA TRP A 50 -7.93 -4.82 30.04
C TRP A 50 -7.36 -3.41 30.16
N ASP A 51 -6.05 -3.22 30.00
CA ASP A 51 -5.47 -1.88 29.91
C ASP A 51 -5.72 -1.26 28.53
N LYS A 52 -5.98 -2.09 27.51
CA LYS A 52 -6.30 -1.68 26.13
C LYS A 52 -7.81 -1.56 25.90
N ARG A 53 -8.45 -0.73 26.72
CA ARG A 53 -9.88 -0.41 26.59
C ARG A 53 -10.14 0.56 25.44
N LEU A 54 -11.09 0.22 24.58
CA LEU A 54 -11.47 1.01 23.41
C LEU A 54 -12.85 1.64 23.58
N CYS A 55 -12.96 2.90 23.15
CA CYS A 55 -14.24 3.57 22.99
C CYS A 55 -15.00 3.04 21.76
N ASN A 56 -16.32 3.16 21.75
CA ASN A 56 -17.16 2.68 20.65
C ASN A 56 -16.75 3.23 19.27
N GLY A 57 -16.28 4.48 19.22
CA GLY A 57 -15.79 5.08 17.98
C GLY A 57 -14.48 4.44 17.48
N CYS A 58 -13.53 4.18 18.38
CA CYS A 58 -12.27 3.49 18.04
C CYS A 58 -12.51 2.02 17.69
N TYR A 59 -13.42 1.36 18.41
CA TYR A 59 -13.88 0.01 18.11
C TYR A 59 -14.49 -0.08 16.71
N GLY A 60 -15.47 0.77 16.37
CA GLY A 60 -16.12 0.74 15.06
C GLY A 60 -15.13 0.95 13.90
N ARG A 61 -14.12 1.79 14.09
CA ARG A 61 -13.05 1.98 13.11
C ARG A 61 -12.16 0.76 12.94
N LEU A 62 -11.70 0.14 14.05
CA LEU A 62 -10.89 -1.08 13.96
C LEU A 62 -11.71 -2.22 13.36
N LEU A 63 -12.97 -2.35 13.77
CA LEU A 63 -13.89 -3.34 13.23
C LEU A 63 -14.02 -3.20 11.71
N SER A 64 -14.20 -1.98 11.20
CA SER A 64 -14.23 -1.74 9.75
C SER A 64 -12.96 -2.20 9.04
N ILE A 65 -11.78 -1.99 9.64
CA ILE A 65 -10.51 -2.44 9.07
C ILE A 65 -10.41 -3.97 9.11
N TYR A 66 -10.80 -4.61 10.21
CA TYR A 66 -10.81 -6.07 10.32
C TYR A 66 -11.85 -6.72 9.41
N ASP A 67 -13.02 -6.12 9.21
CA ASP A 67 -14.03 -6.60 8.28
C ASP A 67 -13.49 -6.57 6.84
N ILE A 68 -12.73 -5.53 6.46
CA ILE A 68 -12.02 -5.49 5.17
C ILE A 68 -10.97 -6.61 5.11
N LYS A 69 -10.09 -6.72 6.11
CA LYS A 69 -8.97 -7.69 6.13
C LYS A 69 -9.45 -9.15 6.14
N SER A 70 -10.56 -9.44 6.83
CA SER A 70 -11.15 -10.77 6.96
C SER A 70 -12.12 -11.14 5.84
N GLY A 71 -12.47 -10.20 4.97
CA GLY A 71 -13.36 -10.44 3.84
C GLY A 71 -12.83 -11.50 2.86
N THR A 72 -13.74 -12.23 2.22
CA THR A 72 -13.43 -13.27 1.21
C THR A 72 -13.20 -12.71 -0.21
N GLY A 73 -13.16 -11.38 -0.35
CA GLY A 73 -12.90 -10.71 -1.63
C GLY A 73 -11.45 -10.88 -2.08
N ALA A 74 -11.18 -10.52 -3.34
CA ALA A 74 -9.81 -10.54 -3.85
C ALA A 74 -8.91 -9.60 -3.03
N ASP A 75 -7.62 -9.96 -2.88
CA ASP A 75 -6.63 -9.13 -2.16
C ASP A 75 -6.62 -7.68 -2.66
N GLU A 76 -6.79 -7.50 -3.97
CA GLU A 76 -6.81 -6.18 -4.60
C GLU A 76 -7.99 -5.31 -4.16
N ASP A 77 -9.18 -5.90 -4.01
CA ASP A 77 -10.35 -5.17 -3.53
C ASP A 77 -10.16 -4.73 -2.08
N ARG A 78 -9.54 -5.59 -1.25
CA ARG A 78 -9.21 -5.26 0.14
C ARG A 78 -8.19 -4.13 0.22
N ILE A 79 -7.18 -4.13 -0.65
CA ILE A 79 -6.14 -3.11 -0.71
C ILE A 79 -6.74 -1.74 -1.09
N ASP A 80 -7.63 -1.70 -2.08
CA ASP A 80 -8.28 -0.46 -2.48
C ASP A 80 -9.21 0.05 -1.35
N GLN A 81 -9.97 -0.82 -0.68
CA GLN A 81 -10.77 -0.46 0.50
C GLN A 81 -9.94 0.06 1.67
N LEU A 82 -8.76 -0.53 1.92
CA LEU A 82 -7.82 -0.04 2.94
C LEU A 82 -7.24 1.33 2.57
N ALA A 83 -6.95 1.57 1.28
CA ALA A 83 -6.49 2.86 0.79
C ALA A 83 -7.57 3.95 0.91
N GLU A 84 -8.83 3.61 0.69
CA GLU A 84 -9.98 4.49 0.90
C GLU A 84 -10.18 4.79 2.40
N THR A 85 -10.03 3.76 3.25
CA THR A 85 -10.04 3.92 4.71
C THR A 85 -8.94 4.87 5.17
N LEU A 86 -7.71 4.70 4.65
CA LEU A 86 -6.58 5.60 4.93
C LEU A 86 -6.94 7.07 4.61
N ARG A 87 -7.53 7.33 3.45
CA ARG A 87 -7.95 8.69 3.04
C ARG A 87 -9.02 9.26 3.98
N ALA A 88 -9.97 8.43 4.43
CA ALA A 88 -11.02 8.87 5.37
C ALA A 88 -10.51 9.08 6.81
N LEU A 89 -9.34 8.53 7.16
CA LEU A 89 -8.78 8.64 8.51
C LEU A 89 -8.08 9.98 8.79
N VAL A 90 -7.74 10.75 7.75
CA VAL A 90 -6.99 12.00 7.87
C VAL A 90 -7.78 13.13 7.22
N ASP A 91 -7.79 14.29 7.87
CA ASP A 91 -8.46 15.49 7.34
C ASP A 91 -7.74 16.00 6.08
N GLU A 92 -8.48 16.39 5.05
CA GLU A 92 -7.92 16.84 3.77
C GLU A 92 -6.98 18.05 3.92
N SER A 93 -7.31 18.99 4.82
CA SER A 93 -6.44 20.14 5.11
C SER A 93 -5.13 19.72 5.78
N ALA A 94 -5.18 18.69 6.62
CA ALA A 94 -4.00 18.12 7.26
C ALA A 94 -3.13 17.36 6.26
N ILE A 95 -3.72 16.65 5.30
CA ILE A 95 -3.00 15.99 4.21
C ILE A 95 -2.29 17.04 3.36
N LYS A 96 -2.99 18.09 2.91
CA LYS A 96 -2.41 19.14 2.07
C LYS A 96 -1.21 19.82 2.75
N ARG A 97 -1.34 20.14 4.04
CA ARG A 97 -0.22 20.69 4.83
C ARG A 97 0.95 19.70 4.89
N GLN A 98 0.69 18.41 5.02
CA GLN A 98 1.74 17.40 5.03
C GLN A 98 2.42 17.26 3.66
N GLU A 99 1.68 17.35 2.55
CA GLU A 99 2.25 17.39 1.19
C GLU A 99 3.25 18.57 1.05
N GLU A 100 2.88 19.75 1.54
CA GLU A 100 3.74 20.95 1.54
C GLU A 100 5.01 20.74 2.39
N LEU A 101 4.87 20.17 3.60
CA LEU A 101 5.99 19.87 4.48
C LEU A 101 6.95 18.85 3.86
N LEU A 102 6.41 17.82 3.24
CA LEU A 102 7.20 16.81 2.54
C LEU A 102 8.01 17.43 1.40
N LEU A 103 7.36 18.22 0.53
CA LEU A 103 8.03 18.91 -0.58
C LEU A 103 9.11 19.90 -0.11
N ALA A 104 8.89 20.55 1.04
CA ALA A 104 9.88 21.44 1.64
C ALA A 104 11.08 20.68 2.23
N LYS A 105 10.86 19.48 2.78
CA LYS A 105 11.92 18.62 3.34
C LYS A 105 12.78 17.98 2.24
N ASP A 106 12.17 17.57 1.14
CA ASP A 106 12.86 16.90 0.04
C ASP A 106 12.33 17.35 -1.31
N THR A 107 13.09 18.22 -1.97
CA THR A 107 12.75 18.76 -3.28
C THR A 107 12.66 17.69 -4.38
N ARG A 108 13.23 16.49 -4.18
CA ARG A 108 13.10 15.38 -5.13
C ARG A 108 11.66 14.93 -5.26
N LEU A 109 10.83 15.09 -4.23
CA LEU A 109 9.40 14.70 -4.23
C LEU A 109 8.61 15.46 -5.29
N ALA A 110 9.03 16.66 -5.69
CA ALA A 110 8.40 17.41 -6.77
C ALA A 110 8.44 16.70 -8.13
N LYS A 111 9.29 15.66 -8.28
CA LYS A 111 9.33 14.82 -9.49
C LYS A 111 8.30 13.69 -9.48
N LEU A 112 7.69 13.37 -8.34
CA LEU A 112 6.65 12.36 -8.23
C LEU A 112 5.30 12.91 -8.74
N THR A 113 4.38 12.00 -9.00
CA THR A 113 2.99 12.36 -9.28
C THR A 113 2.33 12.96 -8.04
N PRO A 114 1.37 13.90 -8.22
CA PRO A 114 0.60 14.43 -7.09
C PRO A 114 -0.10 13.34 -6.28
N GLU A 115 -0.56 12.27 -6.93
CA GLU A 115 -1.21 11.16 -6.25
C GLU A 115 -0.24 10.34 -5.38
N ALA A 116 0.98 10.06 -5.87
CA ALA A 116 1.99 9.40 -5.05
C ALA A 116 2.40 10.26 -3.83
N ILE A 117 2.57 11.57 -4.02
CA ILE A 117 2.86 12.51 -2.91
C ILE A 117 1.72 12.48 -1.89
N ARG A 118 0.47 12.51 -2.33
CA ARG A 118 -0.70 12.42 -1.45
C ARG A 118 -0.72 11.13 -0.63
N PHE A 119 -0.40 9.99 -1.25
CA PHE A 119 -0.31 8.72 -0.53
C PHE A 119 0.80 8.73 0.52
N LEU A 120 1.99 9.27 0.19
CA LEU A 120 3.09 9.43 1.16
C LEU A 120 2.68 10.36 2.31
N ALA A 121 2.10 11.52 2.00
CA ALA A 121 1.64 12.51 2.97
C ALA A 121 0.56 11.96 3.90
N THR A 122 -0.43 11.25 3.34
CA THR A 122 -1.50 10.64 4.14
C THR A 122 -0.94 9.56 5.06
N SER A 123 0.01 8.76 4.58
CA SER A 123 0.67 7.72 5.37
C SER A 123 1.50 8.29 6.52
N GLU A 124 2.29 9.34 6.26
CA GLU A 124 3.07 10.03 7.30
C GLU A 124 2.16 10.75 8.30
N LYS A 125 1.07 11.36 7.83
CA LYS A 125 0.14 12.02 8.74
C LYS A 125 -0.62 11.03 9.62
N LEU A 126 -0.94 9.85 9.09
CA LEU A 126 -1.56 8.79 9.87
C LEU A 126 -0.56 8.23 10.88
N SER A 127 0.70 7.98 10.52
CA SER A 127 1.71 7.48 11.47
C SER A 127 1.93 8.44 12.64
N GLU A 128 1.94 9.75 12.42
CA GLU A 128 1.96 10.75 13.50
C GLU A 128 0.78 10.61 14.48
N ARG A 129 -0.40 10.21 14.00
CA ARG A 129 -1.59 9.99 14.84
C ARG A 129 -1.57 8.64 15.57
N LEU A 130 -0.93 7.64 14.98
CA LEU A 130 -0.74 6.33 15.62
C LEU A 130 0.33 6.42 16.73
N GLY A 131 1.30 7.33 16.62
CA GLY A 131 2.29 7.55 17.67
C GLY A 131 3.21 6.33 17.85
N ASP A 132 3.55 6.01 19.10
CA ASP A 132 4.50 4.94 19.45
C ASP A 132 3.82 3.65 19.92
N ASP A 133 2.50 3.59 19.87
CA ASP A 133 1.75 2.48 20.44
C ASP A 133 1.78 1.25 19.49
N PRO A 134 2.40 0.14 19.92
CA PRO A 134 2.58 -1.06 19.08
C PRO A 134 1.26 -1.78 18.80
N ASP A 135 0.20 -1.49 19.56
CA ASP A 135 -1.07 -2.19 19.51
C ASP A 135 -2.12 -1.48 18.62
N LEU A 136 -1.69 -0.49 17.87
CA LEU A 136 -2.55 0.19 16.90
C LEU A 136 -2.40 -0.44 15.52
N GLU A 137 -3.50 -0.46 14.76
CA GLU A 137 -3.52 -1.08 13.43
C GLU A 137 -2.80 -0.19 12.39
N TRP A 138 -1.57 -0.57 12.00
CA TRP A 138 -0.72 0.16 11.05
C TRP A 138 -0.97 -0.19 9.57
N SER A 139 -1.78 -1.21 9.26
CA SER A 139 -2.07 -1.62 7.88
C SER A 139 -2.41 -0.46 6.93
N PRO A 140 -3.31 0.48 7.27
CA PRO A 140 -3.65 1.56 6.35
C PRO A 140 -2.45 2.47 6.01
N ALA A 141 -1.59 2.76 6.98
CA ALA A 141 -0.39 3.59 6.74
C ALA A 141 0.62 2.87 5.84
N VAL A 142 0.79 1.56 6.01
CA VAL A 142 1.64 0.73 5.16
C VAL A 142 1.08 0.61 3.74
N ILE A 143 -0.24 0.44 3.58
CA ILE A 143 -0.88 0.40 2.26
C ILE A 143 -0.67 1.71 1.51
N GLY A 144 -0.73 2.87 2.18
CA GLY A 144 -0.47 4.15 1.53
C GLY A 144 0.95 4.23 0.94
N LEU A 145 1.97 3.75 1.65
CA LEU A 145 3.34 3.66 1.10
C LEU A 145 3.40 2.74 -0.14
N CYS A 146 2.74 1.58 -0.09
CA CYS A 146 2.67 0.66 -1.23
C CYS A 146 1.97 1.28 -2.46
N LYS A 147 0.86 2.01 -2.24
CA LYS A 147 0.11 2.67 -3.33
C LYS A 147 0.91 3.80 -3.97
N ALA A 148 1.76 4.51 -3.21
CA ALA A 148 2.66 5.50 -3.80
C ALA A 148 3.60 4.88 -4.84
N VAL A 149 4.17 3.70 -4.56
CA VAL A 149 5.00 2.95 -5.52
C VAL A 149 4.18 2.47 -6.72
N GLU A 150 2.97 1.94 -6.47
CA GLU A 150 2.09 1.45 -7.53
C GLU A 150 1.76 2.54 -8.56
N VAL A 151 1.36 3.72 -8.09
CA VAL A 151 1.03 4.86 -8.95
C VAL A 151 2.24 5.30 -9.77
N GLU A 152 3.44 5.33 -9.17
CA GLU A 152 4.66 5.68 -9.90
C GLU A 152 5.03 4.64 -10.96
N ILE A 153 4.90 3.35 -10.66
CA ILE A 153 5.10 2.28 -11.65
C ILE A 153 4.14 2.45 -12.81
N VAL A 154 2.86 2.67 -12.53
CA VAL A 154 1.85 2.88 -13.57
C VAL A 154 2.21 4.09 -14.43
N ARG A 155 2.50 5.23 -13.79
CA ARG A 155 2.75 6.48 -14.50
C ARG A 155 4.03 6.44 -15.33
N ARG A 156 5.10 5.89 -14.77
CA ARG A 156 6.46 5.94 -15.33
C ARG A 156 6.77 4.79 -16.25
N ILE A 157 6.14 3.64 -16.06
CA ILE A 157 6.49 2.41 -16.76
C ILE A 157 5.30 1.91 -17.57
N ILE A 158 4.18 1.61 -16.93
CA ILE A 158 3.06 0.93 -17.60
C ILE A 158 2.43 1.81 -18.69
N ILE A 159 2.17 3.09 -18.40
CA ILE A 159 1.59 4.00 -19.38
C ILE A 159 2.54 4.22 -20.58
N PRO A 160 3.84 4.50 -20.39
CA PRO A 160 4.80 4.54 -21.49
C PRO A 160 4.91 3.22 -22.26
N LEU A 161 4.84 2.06 -21.58
CA LEU A 161 4.83 0.76 -22.22
C LEU A 161 3.59 0.57 -23.11
N ALA A 162 2.41 0.94 -22.63
CA ALA A 162 1.19 0.88 -23.43
C ALA A 162 1.30 1.73 -24.70
N LYS A 163 1.93 2.92 -24.61
CA LYS A 163 2.22 3.76 -25.77
C LYS A 163 3.25 3.12 -26.71
N GLN A 164 4.31 2.53 -26.17
CA GLN A 164 5.35 1.87 -26.96
C GLN A 164 4.83 0.61 -27.68
N ALA A 165 3.87 -0.08 -27.07
CA ALA A 165 3.23 -1.27 -27.63
C ALA A 165 2.03 -0.92 -28.54
N ALA A 166 1.71 0.36 -28.73
CA ALA A 166 0.59 0.77 -29.57
C ALA A 166 0.81 0.30 -31.02
N GLY A 167 -0.13 -0.49 -31.54
CA GLY A 167 -0.06 -1.09 -32.88
C GLY A 167 0.66 -2.44 -32.94
N ALA A 168 1.23 -2.93 -31.84
CA ALA A 168 1.71 -4.31 -31.77
C ALA A 168 0.55 -5.30 -31.65
N SER A 169 0.68 -6.49 -32.27
CA SER A 169 -0.29 -7.57 -32.12
C SER A 169 -0.03 -8.32 -30.80
N LEU A 170 -0.78 -7.96 -29.75
CA LEU A 170 -0.61 -8.54 -28.40
C LEU A 170 -1.52 -9.76 -28.13
N GLY A 171 -2.14 -10.34 -29.16
CA GLY A 171 -3.18 -11.37 -28.99
C GLY A 171 -2.73 -12.60 -28.19
N GLU A 172 -1.52 -13.10 -28.44
CA GLU A 172 -0.95 -14.21 -27.67
C GLU A 172 -0.54 -13.77 -26.26
N ASP A 173 0.06 -12.59 -26.12
CA ASP A 173 0.47 -12.05 -24.83
C ASP A 173 -0.71 -11.85 -23.89
N VAL A 174 -1.87 -11.39 -24.38
CA VAL A 174 -3.10 -11.18 -23.59
C VAL A 174 -3.58 -12.47 -22.91
N ASN A 175 -3.38 -13.62 -23.55
CA ASN A 175 -3.76 -14.93 -23.01
C ASN A 175 -2.67 -15.58 -22.16
N ASP A 176 -1.51 -14.93 -22.05
CA ASP A 176 -0.42 -15.44 -21.24
C ASP A 176 -0.70 -15.32 -19.74
N LYS A 177 -0.40 -16.39 -18.99
CA LYS A 177 -0.66 -16.44 -17.55
C LYS A 177 0.19 -15.45 -16.73
N ASP A 178 1.39 -15.11 -17.18
CA ASP A 178 2.36 -14.35 -16.40
C ASP A 178 2.43 -12.88 -16.85
N ILE A 179 2.22 -12.61 -18.15
CA ILE A 179 2.26 -11.25 -18.72
C ILE A 179 0.91 -10.72 -19.19
N GLY A 180 -0.13 -11.55 -19.24
CA GLY A 180 -1.38 -11.22 -19.93
C GLY A 180 -2.18 -10.09 -19.31
N ARG A 181 -2.10 -9.89 -17.99
CA ARG A 181 -2.73 -8.71 -17.36
C ARG A 181 -2.08 -7.40 -17.78
N VAL A 182 -0.76 -7.36 -17.93
CA VAL A 182 -0.03 -6.18 -18.47
C VAL A 182 -0.34 -6.01 -19.96
N ALA A 183 -0.37 -7.10 -20.73
CA ALA A 183 -0.73 -7.07 -22.15
C ALA A 183 -2.15 -6.56 -22.39
N LYS A 184 -3.10 -6.99 -21.56
CA LYS A 184 -4.49 -6.55 -21.62
C LYS A 184 -4.60 -5.05 -21.41
N PHE A 185 -3.90 -4.50 -20.41
CA PHE A 185 -3.85 -3.05 -20.22
C PHE A 185 -3.18 -2.33 -21.41
N CYS A 186 -2.06 -2.85 -21.93
CA CYS A 186 -1.36 -2.21 -23.05
C CYS A 186 -2.18 -2.22 -24.34
N SER A 187 -2.99 -3.26 -24.58
CA SER A 187 -3.89 -3.33 -25.74
C SER A 187 -5.12 -2.42 -25.60
N ARG A 188 -5.55 -2.13 -24.37
CA ARG A 188 -6.71 -1.29 -24.04
C ARG A 188 -6.43 -0.47 -22.78
N PRO A 189 -5.76 0.70 -22.92
CA PRO A 189 -5.27 1.49 -21.79
C PRO A 189 -6.36 2.36 -21.11
N ASP A 190 -7.63 2.00 -21.29
CA ASP A 190 -8.81 2.63 -20.68
C ASP A 190 -9.27 1.92 -19.40
N GLY A 191 -8.79 0.71 -19.14
CA GLY A 191 -9.13 -0.10 -17.96
C GLY A 191 -8.30 0.19 -16.70
N LYS A 192 -8.58 -0.57 -15.63
CA LYS A 192 -7.78 -0.54 -14.39
C LYS A 192 -6.33 -0.95 -14.70
N PRO A 193 -5.32 -0.15 -14.33
CA PRO A 193 -3.93 -0.52 -14.52
C PRO A 193 -3.54 -1.76 -13.70
N PRO A 194 -2.52 -2.52 -14.14
CA PRO A 194 -2.03 -3.68 -13.42
C PRO A 194 -1.43 -3.27 -12.07
N GLU A 195 -1.70 -4.06 -11.05
CA GLU A 195 -1.24 -3.81 -9.68
C GLU A 195 0.22 -4.23 -9.51
N ILE A 196 0.85 -3.85 -8.39
CA ILE A 196 2.30 -4.10 -8.22
C ILE A 196 2.67 -5.57 -8.28
N GLY A 197 1.80 -6.47 -7.81
CA GLY A 197 2.04 -7.92 -7.85
C GLY A 197 2.06 -8.45 -9.27
N VAL A 198 1.12 -7.99 -10.11
CA VAL A 198 1.08 -8.32 -11.54
C VAL A 198 2.33 -7.83 -12.23
N PHE A 199 2.73 -6.59 -11.98
CA PHE A 199 3.93 -6.05 -12.59
C PHE A 199 5.20 -6.76 -12.11
N SER A 200 5.25 -7.20 -10.84
CA SER A 200 6.35 -8.01 -10.31
C SER A 200 6.49 -9.33 -11.08
N HIS A 201 5.38 -10.04 -11.33
CA HIS A 201 5.41 -11.27 -12.14
C HIS A 201 5.82 -11.00 -13.60
N PHE A 202 5.33 -9.91 -14.20
CA PHE A 202 5.77 -9.48 -15.52
C PHE A 202 7.28 -9.25 -15.59
N LEU A 203 7.87 -8.57 -14.59
CA LEU A 203 9.31 -8.37 -14.50
C LEU A 203 10.04 -9.70 -14.30
N GLN A 204 9.55 -10.59 -13.44
CA GLN A 204 10.14 -11.92 -13.24
C GLN A 204 10.27 -12.67 -14.56
N THR A 205 9.18 -12.74 -15.33
CA THR A 205 9.17 -13.40 -16.65
C THR A 205 10.10 -12.68 -17.63
N THR A 206 10.06 -11.36 -17.66
CA THR A 206 10.96 -10.54 -18.48
C THR A 206 12.42 -10.76 -18.12
N ILE A 207 12.77 -10.98 -16.85
CA ILE A 207 14.15 -11.14 -16.40
C ILE A 207 14.67 -12.55 -16.74
N HIS A 208 13.85 -13.58 -16.53
CA HIS A 208 14.33 -14.97 -16.50
C HIS A 208 13.96 -15.80 -17.73
N SER A 209 12.99 -15.39 -18.55
CA SER A 209 12.53 -16.19 -19.69
C SER A 209 13.10 -15.69 -21.01
N GLN A 210 14.20 -16.32 -21.46
CA GLN A 210 14.83 -15.99 -22.75
C GLN A 210 13.87 -16.21 -23.94
N SER A 211 13.13 -17.32 -23.93
CA SER A 211 12.12 -17.60 -24.98
C SER A 211 11.05 -16.51 -25.05
N ARG A 212 10.59 -15.98 -23.92
CA ARG A 212 9.58 -14.90 -23.92
C ARG A 212 10.16 -13.57 -24.36
N ARG A 213 11.41 -13.24 -24.00
CA ARG A 213 12.10 -12.06 -24.56
C ARG A 213 12.18 -12.11 -26.08
N GLU A 214 12.41 -13.29 -26.62
CA GLU A 214 12.51 -13.50 -28.06
C GLU A 214 11.15 -13.48 -28.73
N ASN A 215 10.07 -13.99 -28.13
CA ASN A 215 8.82 -14.19 -28.87
C ASN A 215 7.69 -13.24 -28.51
N SER A 216 7.68 -12.63 -27.32
CA SER A 216 6.59 -11.75 -26.87
C SER A 216 6.74 -10.34 -27.44
N PRO A 217 5.77 -9.86 -28.25
CA PRO A 217 5.76 -8.47 -28.71
C PRO A 217 5.74 -7.45 -27.56
N LEU A 218 5.03 -7.74 -26.47
CA LEU A 218 4.99 -6.87 -25.29
C LEU A 218 6.36 -6.76 -24.62
N ILE A 219 7.04 -7.88 -24.39
CA ILE A 219 8.37 -7.85 -23.75
C ILE A 219 9.38 -7.15 -24.66
N ARG A 220 9.33 -7.38 -25.97
CA ARG A 220 10.17 -6.63 -26.92
C ARG A 220 9.89 -5.13 -26.86
N ALA A 221 8.62 -4.72 -26.81
CA ALA A 221 8.25 -3.31 -26.65
C ALA A 221 8.78 -2.73 -25.33
N PHE A 222 8.71 -3.50 -24.25
CA PHE A 222 9.26 -3.11 -22.96
C PHE A 222 10.78 -2.94 -22.99
N LEU A 223 11.52 -3.92 -23.52
CA LEU A 223 12.98 -3.82 -23.65
C LEU A 223 13.39 -2.65 -24.55
N SER A 224 12.64 -2.38 -25.62
CA SER A 224 12.85 -1.21 -26.49
C SER A 224 12.63 0.11 -25.73
N LEU A 225 11.56 0.21 -24.94
CA LEU A 225 11.31 1.36 -24.07
C LEU A 225 12.48 1.61 -23.10
N LEU A 226 13.00 0.53 -22.49
CA LEU A 226 14.11 0.62 -21.54
C LEU A 226 15.45 1.02 -22.17
N ALA A 227 15.65 0.72 -23.46
CA ALA A 227 16.86 1.10 -24.18
C ALA A 227 17.02 2.63 -24.27
N ASP A 228 15.93 3.39 -24.24
CA ASP A 228 15.93 4.86 -24.23
C ASP A 228 16.17 5.45 -22.82
N TRP A 229 16.30 4.61 -21.79
CA TRP A 229 16.43 5.02 -20.37
C TRP A 229 17.78 4.61 -19.78
N PRO A 230 18.72 5.54 -19.57
CA PRO A 230 20.08 5.22 -19.12
C PRO A 230 20.15 4.53 -17.75
N GLY A 231 19.17 4.78 -16.89
CA GLY A 231 19.08 4.18 -15.57
C GLY A 231 18.31 2.86 -15.51
N SER A 232 17.91 2.29 -16.65
CA SER A 232 17.00 1.13 -16.69
C SER A 232 17.62 -0.19 -16.24
N ASN A 233 18.94 -0.27 -16.07
CA ASN A 233 19.63 -1.47 -15.58
C ASN A 233 18.99 -2.03 -14.31
N TRP A 234 18.66 -1.15 -13.35
CA TRP A 234 18.00 -1.55 -12.11
C TRP A 234 16.62 -2.19 -12.32
N LEU A 235 15.92 -1.89 -13.42
CA LEU A 235 14.60 -2.48 -13.72
C LEU A 235 14.70 -3.94 -14.16
N LEU A 236 15.84 -4.33 -14.76
CA LEU A 236 16.06 -5.67 -15.33
C LEU A 236 17.03 -6.54 -14.52
N GLU A 237 17.77 -5.96 -13.58
CA GLU A 237 18.60 -6.73 -12.66
C GLU A 237 17.73 -7.63 -11.75
N PRO A 238 18.08 -8.91 -11.54
CA PRO A 238 17.35 -9.78 -10.62
C PRO A 238 17.29 -9.24 -9.18
N SER A 239 18.36 -8.56 -8.74
CA SER A 239 18.45 -7.87 -7.44
C SER A 239 17.86 -6.46 -7.46
N GLY A 240 17.29 -6.04 -8.58
CA GLY A 240 16.79 -4.70 -8.83
C GLY A 240 15.33 -4.51 -8.43
N LEU A 241 14.55 -3.85 -9.29
CA LEU A 241 13.15 -3.50 -9.01
C LEU A 241 12.31 -4.73 -8.67
N HIS A 242 12.51 -5.85 -9.35
CA HIS A 242 11.80 -7.10 -9.05
C HIS A 242 11.99 -7.54 -7.59
N LYS A 243 13.24 -7.57 -7.08
CA LYS A 243 13.51 -7.92 -5.67
C LYS A 243 12.86 -6.94 -4.69
N SER A 244 12.91 -5.64 -5.00
CA SER A 244 12.24 -4.62 -4.19
C SER A 244 10.72 -4.80 -4.17
N LEU A 245 10.11 -5.15 -5.30
CA LEU A 245 8.67 -5.44 -5.40
C LEU A 245 8.27 -6.72 -4.66
N VAL A 246 9.06 -7.78 -4.76
CA VAL A 246 8.84 -9.02 -3.98
C VAL A 246 8.91 -8.73 -2.48
N THR A 247 9.86 -7.88 -2.06
CA THR A 247 9.96 -7.47 -0.65
C THR A 247 8.74 -6.62 -0.25
N LEU A 248 8.39 -5.61 -1.04
CA LEU A 248 7.26 -4.72 -0.79
C LEU A 248 5.94 -5.48 -0.67
N THR A 249 5.71 -6.44 -1.57
CA THR A 249 4.50 -7.28 -1.58
C THR A 249 4.46 -8.25 -0.41
N SER A 250 5.49 -9.07 -0.24
CA SER A 250 5.48 -10.17 0.74
C SER A 250 5.64 -9.71 2.20
N LYS A 251 6.46 -8.68 2.45
CA LYS A 251 6.75 -8.22 3.83
C LYS A 251 5.80 -7.16 4.34
N PHE A 252 5.10 -6.46 3.45
CA PHE A 252 4.31 -5.30 3.82
C PHE A 252 2.89 -5.34 3.23
N ARG A 253 2.72 -5.22 1.91
CA ARG A 253 1.38 -5.10 1.28
C ARG A 253 0.45 -6.26 1.62
N ASN A 254 0.92 -7.50 1.45
CA ASN A 254 0.09 -8.68 1.68
C ASN A 254 -0.25 -8.79 3.17
N ARG A 255 0.73 -8.67 4.05
CA ARG A 255 0.50 -8.63 5.50
C ARG A 255 -0.51 -7.54 5.88
N ALA A 256 -0.43 -6.37 5.25
CA ALA A 256 -1.37 -5.29 5.53
C ALA A 256 -2.81 -5.60 5.11
N ALA A 257 -2.99 -6.35 4.02
CA ALA A 257 -4.29 -6.72 3.46
C ALA A 257 -4.92 -7.96 4.12
N HIS A 258 -4.11 -8.82 4.75
CA HIS A 258 -4.55 -10.01 5.47
C HIS A 258 -4.57 -9.74 6.98
N ILE A 259 -5.04 -10.70 7.79
CA ILE A 259 -5.24 -10.53 9.24
C ILE A 259 -3.96 -10.33 10.08
N ASP A 260 -2.79 -10.23 9.45
CA ASP A 260 -1.54 -9.96 10.14
C ASP A 260 -1.58 -8.60 10.83
N GLU A 261 -0.93 -8.52 12.00
CA GLU A 261 -0.71 -7.26 12.69
C GLU A 261 0.61 -6.65 12.20
N LEU A 262 0.54 -5.38 11.85
CA LEU A 262 1.69 -4.55 11.49
C LEU A 262 1.86 -3.51 12.58
N ASP A 263 3.12 -3.25 12.91
CA ASP A 263 3.50 -2.27 13.92
C ASP A 263 4.23 -1.06 13.32
N LYS A 264 4.73 -0.20 14.20
CA LYS A 264 5.54 0.96 13.83
C LYS A 264 6.83 0.58 13.11
N SER A 265 7.51 -0.48 13.55
CA SER A 265 8.76 -0.95 12.95
C SER A 265 8.53 -1.44 11.52
N ASP A 266 7.44 -2.17 11.28
CA ASP A 266 7.01 -2.56 9.94
C ASP A 266 6.75 -1.35 9.04
N TYR A 267 6.07 -0.33 9.57
CA TYR A 267 5.86 0.93 8.85
C TYR A 267 7.17 1.66 8.52
N GLU A 268 8.09 1.80 9.48
CA GLU A 268 9.38 2.46 9.29
C GLU A 268 10.25 1.73 8.28
N ALA A 269 10.29 0.39 8.34
CA ALA A 269 11.00 -0.44 7.37
C ALA A 269 10.39 -0.31 5.96
N CYS A 270 9.06 -0.28 5.85
CA CYS A 270 8.38 -0.02 4.57
C CYS A 270 8.69 1.39 4.06
N ARG A 271 8.66 2.40 4.95
CA ARG A 271 8.95 3.80 4.62
C ARG A 271 10.36 3.97 4.09
N ASP A 272 11.34 3.33 4.70
CA ASP A 272 12.73 3.37 4.24
C ASP A 272 12.87 2.70 2.85
N LEU A 273 12.27 1.52 2.67
CA LEU A 273 12.24 0.84 1.37
C LEU A 273 11.60 1.70 0.27
N VAL A 274 10.49 2.38 0.57
CA VAL A 274 9.71 3.15 -0.41
C VAL A 274 10.32 4.53 -0.67
N ALA A 275 10.57 5.31 0.39
CA ALA A 275 10.88 6.74 0.35
C ALA A 275 12.14 7.13 1.13
N GLY A 276 12.92 6.16 1.65
CA GLY A 276 14.23 6.41 2.24
C GLY A 276 15.22 7.01 1.23
N GLU A 277 16.46 7.27 1.64
CA GLU A 277 17.44 7.99 0.81
C GLU A 277 17.62 7.36 -0.58
N ASN A 278 17.63 6.02 -0.63
CA ASN A 278 17.71 5.18 -1.82
C ASN A 278 16.41 4.41 -2.12
N GLY A 279 15.28 4.92 -1.63
CA GLY A 279 13.96 4.30 -1.74
C GLY A 279 13.49 4.06 -3.18
N MET A 280 12.55 3.14 -3.33
CA MET A 280 11.99 2.72 -4.61
C MET A 280 11.49 3.89 -5.46
N VAL A 281 10.82 4.88 -4.87
CA VAL A 281 10.27 6.02 -5.64
C VAL A 281 11.38 6.85 -6.30
N TRP A 282 12.54 6.97 -5.66
CA TRP A 282 13.71 7.66 -6.22
C TRP A 282 14.38 6.87 -7.32
N ARG A 283 14.55 5.58 -7.10
CA ARG A 283 15.15 4.70 -8.10
C ARG A 283 14.27 4.61 -9.34
N LEU A 284 12.94 4.61 -9.18
CA LEU A 284 11.99 4.71 -10.30
C LEU A 284 12.15 6.02 -11.05
N ILE A 285 12.30 7.17 -10.37
CA ILE A 285 12.57 8.46 -11.03
C ILE A 285 13.85 8.41 -11.86
N LEU A 286 14.93 7.88 -11.30
CA LEU A 286 16.22 7.82 -11.99
C LEU A 286 16.21 6.82 -13.15
N ALA A 287 15.55 5.68 -12.97
CA ALA A 287 15.49 4.60 -13.96
C ALA A 287 14.57 4.90 -15.16
N SER A 288 13.64 5.85 -15.03
CA SER A 288 12.63 6.18 -16.05
C SER A 288 12.84 7.54 -16.73
N GLN A 289 13.99 8.17 -16.54
CA GLN A 289 14.35 9.39 -17.25
C GLN A 289 14.77 9.05 -18.68
N SER A 290 14.04 9.56 -19.67
CA SER A 290 14.50 9.49 -21.05
C SER A 290 15.59 10.54 -21.28
N VAL A 291 16.61 10.18 -22.06
CA VAL A 291 17.46 11.19 -22.69
C VAL A 291 16.64 11.68 -23.87
N GLY A 292 16.13 12.92 -23.80
CA GLY A 292 15.35 13.48 -24.89
C GLY A 292 16.08 13.25 -26.21
N LYS A 293 15.43 12.55 -27.16
CA LYS A 293 15.91 12.47 -28.54
C LYS A 293 16.02 13.90 -29.03
N LYS A 294 17.24 14.44 -29.12
CA LYS A 294 17.50 15.68 -29.85
C LYS A 294 16.89 15.46 -31.23
N GLY A 295 15.85 16.23 -31.55
CA GLY A 295 15.09 16.09 -32.78
C GLY A 295 16.04 15.99 -33.97
N LYS A 296 15.87 14.94 -34.77
CA LYS A 296 16.28 14.94 -36.17
C LYS A 296 15.08 15.35 -36.99
#